data_AF-A0A3N2MAC0-F1
#
_entry.id   AF-A0A3N2MAC0-F1
#
_cell.length_a   1.000
_cell.length_b   1.000
_cell.length_c   1.000
_cell.angle_alpha   90.00
_cell.angle_beta   90.00
_cell.angle_gamma   90.00
#
_symmetry.space_group_name_H-M   'P 1'
#
loop_
_entity.id
_entity.type
_entity.pdbx_description
1 polymer ?
#
loop_
_entity_poly.entity_id
_entity_poly.type
_entity_poly.pdbx_seq_one_letter_code
_entity_poly.pdbx_strand_id
1 'polypeptide(L)'
;MSVSLQKTLHALSVRLRHFFHIISNIRPIVWIALYVSLIPIFAYFYSQLPDCQFRAPDGADRDYGAWLYYSIVTITTLGFGDYTPAHGLAQTVTAVEVMCGMLTLGFFLNAVGSMKSEIDVEAELEKQRRVHYAVEKEKLMKSIPGVMRNIKTFLAYCYAVTTPLSKRQGDTPDYNPQFSLDDMKDMALPTGLSFDMSKRPAVERLMKSASHTSLCLDSLEARVDLTLWSGLLDNCFAFVANWQMFSAVDSFGNISSDHVPEDVGELYHFIKENADIAMHLEEELTSLVKAG
;
A
#
# COMPACT_ATOMS: atom_id res chain seq x y z
N MET A 1 31.33 -41.98 -5.27
CA MET A 1 30.89 -40.89 -6.16
C MET A 1 31.51 -39.61 -5.64
N SER A 2 32.46 -38.98 -6.36
CA SER A 2 33.40 -38.02 -5.78
C SER A 2 32.77 -36.66 -5.45
N VAL A 3 33.19 -36.04 -4.34
CA VAL A 3 32.77 -34.70 -3.88
C VAL A 3 32.91 -33.62 -4.97
N SER A 4 33.83 -33.82 -5.94
CA SER A 4 33.99 -32.98 -7.12
C SER A 4 32.77 -32.99 -8.04
N LEU A 5 32.18 -34.18 -8.29
CA LEU A 5 31.00 -34.34 -9.15
C LEU A 5 29.75 -33.67 -8.52
N GLN A 6 29.62 -33.71 -7.20
CA GLN A 6 28.50 -33.09 -6.50
C GLN A 6 28.58 -31.55 -6.53
N LYS A 7 29.80 -30.98 -6.43
CA LYS A 7 30.02 -29.54 -6.57
C LYS A 7 29.75 -29.04 -7.99
N THR A 8 30.15 -29.78 -9.02
CA THR A 8 29.89 -29.40 -10.42
C THR A 8 28.39 -29.47 -10.76
N LEU A 9 27.69 -30.50 -10.28
CA LEU A 9 26.24 -30.64 -10.45
C LEU A 9 25.47 -29.51 -9.74
N HIS A 10 25.88 -29.14 -8.52
CA HIS A 10 25.28 -28.02 -7.80
C HIS A 10 25.51 -26.68 -8.51
N ALA A 11 26.74 -26.43 -8.98
CA ALA A 11 27.06 -25.21 -9.74
C ALA A 11 26.28 -25.11 -11.06
N LEU A 12 26.10 -26.23 -11.76
CA LEU A 12 25.26 -26.32 -12.96
C LEU A 12 23.79 -26.02 -12.64
N SER A 13 23.25 -26.58 -11.56
CA SER A 13 21.87 -26.34 -11.12
C SER A 13 21.60 -24.86 -10.82
N VAL A 14 22.51 -24.18 -10.13
CA VAL A 14 22.39 -22.75 -9.82
C VAL A 14 22.42 -21.91 -11.10
N ARG A 15 23.33 -22.21 -12.03
CA ARG A 15 23.41 -21.51 -13.32
C ARG A 15 22.17 -21.71 -14.17
N LEU A 16 21.63 -22.94 -14.22
CA LEU A 16 20.38 -23.23 -14.92
C LEU A 16 19.22 -22.45 -14.31
N ARG A 17 19.08 -22.44 -12.99
CA ARG A 17 18.01 -21.67 -12.31
C ARG A 17 18.08 -20.18 -12.64
N HIS A 18 19.29 -19.60 -12.60
CA HIS A 18 19.49 -18.19 -12.95
C HIS A 18 19.18 -17.90 -14.42
N PHE A 19 19.60 -18.80 -15.32
CA PHE A 19 19.29 -18.72 -16.75
C PHE A 19 17.78 -18.77 -17.02
N PHE A 20 17.07 -19.73 -16.42
CA PHE A 20 15.61 -19.83 -16.55
C PHE A 20 14.90 -18.60 -15.96
N HIS A 21 15.38 -18.04 -14.84
CA HIS A 21 14.82 -16.82 -14.26
C HIS A 21 14.98 -15.62 -15.19
N ILE A 22 16.17 -15.41 -15.78
CA ILE A 22 16.40 -14.33 -16.76
C ILE A 22 15.48 -14.49 -17.97
N ILE A 23 15.39 -15.71 -18.50
CA ILE A 23 14.58 -16.02 -19.68
C ILE A 23 13.08 -15.81 -19.44
N SER A 24 12.61 -16.17 -18.24
CA SER A 24 11.21 -15.98 -17.83
C SER A 24 10.82 -14.51 -17.75
N ASN A 25 11.78 -13.64 -17.42
CA ASN A 25 11.57 -12.20 -17.27
C ASN A 25 11.60 -11.43 -18.61
N ILE A 26 11.86 -12.11 -19.72
CA ILE A 26 11.79 -11.51 -21.06
C ILE A 26 10.33 -11.51 -21.51
N ARG A 27 9.86 -10.36 -22.02
CA ARG A 27 8.49 -10.23 -22.54
C ARG A 27 8.22 -11.30 -23.61
N PRO A 28 7.10 -12.05 -23.56
CA PRO A 28 6.79 -13.10 -24.53
C PRO A 28 6.69 -12.60 -25.98
N ILE A 29 6.44 -11.31 -26.19
CA ILE A 29 6.50 -10.70 -27.53
C ILE A 29 7.88 -10.87 -28.20
N VAL A 30 8.96 -10.91 -27.42
CA VAL A 30 10.32 -11.11 -27.94
C VAL A 30 10.50 -12.56 -28.40
N TRP A 31 9.97 -13.53 -27.65
CA TRP A 31 10.06 -14.95 -28.00
C TRP A 31 9.25 -15.30 -29.26
N ILE A 32 8.04 -14.74 -29.40
CA ILE A 32 7.25 -14.95 -30.62
C ILE A 32 7.86 -14.22 -31.83
N ALA A 33 8.42 -13.02 -31.64
CA ALA A 33 9.14 -12.33 -32.70
C ALA A 33 10.38 -13.11 -33.15
N LEU A 34 11.13 -13.69 -32.21
CA LEU A 34 12.25 -14.57 -32.50
C LEU A 34 11.78 -15.81 -33.28
N TYR A 35 10.73 -16.49 -32.82
CA TYR A 35 10.14 -17.65 -33.51
C TYR A 35 9.75 -17.32 -34.95
N VAL A 36 9.05 -16.20 -35.17
CA VAL A 36 8.67 -15.74 -36.52
C VAL A 36 9.88 -15.36 -37.36
N SER A 37 10.92 -14.78 -36.76
CA SER A 37 12.15 -14.41 -37.48
C SER A 37 12.97 -15.62 -37.94
N LEU A 38 12.87 -16.77 -37.25
CA LEU A 38 13.55 -18.00 -37.67
C LEU A 38 13.04 -18.50 -39.02
N ILE A 39 11.77 -18.28 -39.34
CA ILE A 39 11.14 -18.73 -40.59
C ILE A 39 11.88 -18.23 -41.85
N PRO A 40 12.02 -16.90 -42.09
CA PRO A 40 12.76 -16.41 -43.25
C PRO A 40 14.25 -16.75 -43.18
N ILE A 41 14.82 -16.87 -41.98
CA ILE A 41 16.24 -17.23 -41.80
C ILE A 41 16.50 -18.66 -42.29
N PHE A 42 15.68 -19.64 -41.89
CA PHE A 42 15.81 -21.02 -42.34
C PHE A 42 15.42 -21.18 -43.81
N ALA A 43 14.39 -20.46 -44.29
CA ALA A 43 14.07 -20.39 -45.71
C ALA A 43 15.28 -19.93 -46.56
N TYR A 44 16.02 -18.91 -46.07
CA TYR A 44 17.26 -18.49 -46.70
C TYR A 44 18.31 -19.61 -46.70
N PHE A 45 18.55 -20.28 -45.57
CA PHE A 45 19.49 -21.41 -45.53
C PHE A 45 19.10 -22.55 -46.49
N TYR A 46 17.82 -22.86 -46.62
CA TYR A 46 17.33 -23.86 -47.58
C TYR A 46 17.59 -23.44 -49.03
N SER A 47 17.41 -22.16 -49.37
CA SER A 47 17.69 -21.65 -50.71
C SER A 47 19.16 -21.73 -51.12
N GLN A 48 20.09 -21.82 -50.15
CA GLN A 48 21.52 -21.97 -50.42
C GLN A 48 21.96 -23.42 -50.59
N LEU A 49 21.09 -24.40 -50.27
CA LEU A 49 21.41 -25.81 -50.42
C LEU A 49 21.19 -26.27 -51.87
N PRO A 50 22.04 -27.15 -52.41
CA PRO A 50 21.83 -27.73 -53.74
C PRO A 50 20.50 -28.50 -53.82
N ASP A 51 19.83 -28.41 -54.96
CA ASP A 51 18.53 -29.06 -55.23
C ASP A 51 18.50 -30.56 -54.92
N CYS A 52 19.65 -31.26 -55.07
CA CYS A 52 19.74 -32.69 -54.79
C CYS A 52 19.52 -33.04 -53.30
N GLN A 53 19.63 -32.06 -52.39
CA GLN A 53 19.47 -32.30 -50.96
C GLN A 53 18.01 -32.60 -50.56
N PHE A 54 17.03 -32.18 -51.37
CA PHE A 54 15.61 -32.35 -51.11
C PHE A 54 14.94 -33.25 -52.15
N ARG A 55 14.01 -34.08 -51.67
CA ARG A 55 13.03 -34.78 -52.51
C ARG A 55 11.77 -33.91 -52.56
N ALA A 56 11.36 -33.55 -53.77
CA ALA A 56 10.16 -32.77 -54.06
C ALA A 56 9.43 -33.36 -55.29
N PRO A 57 8.13 -33.09 -55.49
CA PRO A 57 7.39 -33.50 -56.68
C PRO A 57 8.01 -32.99 -57.98
N ASP A 58 7.80 -33.72 -59.07
CA ASP A 58 8.25 -33.30 -60.40
C ASP A 58 7.56 -31.99 -60.82
N GLY A 59 8.35 -30.96 -61.11
CA GLY A 59 7.86 -29.61 -61.43
C GLY A 59 7.54 -28.73 -60.22
N ALA A 60 7.92 -29.13 -59.00
CA ALA A 60 7.78 -28.28 -57.82
C ALA A 60 8.65 -27.03 -57.90
N ASP A 61 8.10 -25.90 -57.46
CA ASP A 61 8.83 -24.63 -57.34
C ASP A 61 9.95 -24.76 -56.29
N ARG A 62 11.12 -24.18 -56.59
CA ARG A 62 12.28 -24.11 -55.66
C ARG A 62 12.72 -22.68 -55.42
N ASP A 63 11.79 -21.75 -55.60
CA ASP A 63 11.99 -20.36 -55.30
C ASP A 63 11.99 -20.13 -53.77
N TYR A 64 12.31 -18.91 -53.36
CA TYR A 64 12.31 -18.56 -51.94
C TYR A 64 10.93 -18.75 -51.30
N GLY A 65 9.83 -18.58 -52.06
CA GLY A 65 8.46 -18.81 -51.59
C GLY A 65 8.23 -20.26 -51.17
N ALA A 66 8.67 -21.23 -51.97
CA ALA A 66 8.61 -22.65 -51.63
C ALA A 66 9.39 -22.99 -50.35
N TRP A 67 10.61 -22.42 -50.19
CA TRP A 67 11.42 -22.64 -49.00
C TRP A 67 10.87 -21.95 -47.75
N LEU A 68 10.22 -20.79 -47.90
CA LEU A 68 9.50 -20.13 -46.82
C LEU A 68 8.33 -20.98 -46.35
N TYR A 69 7.55 -21.52 -47.28
CA TYR A 69 6.47 -22.46 -46.97
C TYR A 69 7.01 -23.72 -46.27
N TYR A 70 8.09 -24.31 -46.77
CA TYR A 70 8.71 -25.48 -46.13
C TYR A 70 9.17 -25.19 -44.70
N SER A 71 9.81 -24.03 -44.47
CA SER A 71 10.23 -23.57 -43.15
C SER A 71 9.03 -23.37 -42.21
N ILE A 72 7.95 -22.72 -42.67
CA ILE A 72 6.70 -22.56 -41.89
C ILE A 72 6.17 -23.92 -41.45
N VAL A 73 5.99 -24.85 -42.38
CA VAL A 73 5.42 -26.18 -42.12
C VAL A 73 6.33 -27.03 -41.23
N THR A 74 7.65 -26.84 -41.33
CA THR A 74 8.65 -27.53 -40.51
C THR A 74 8.67 -26.99 -39.08
N ILE A 75 8.83 -25.68 -38.89
CA ILE A 75 8.95 -25.07 -37.55
C ILE A 75 7.63 -25.12 -36.76
N THR A 76 6.48 -25.15 -37.46
CA THR A 76 5.15 -25.36 -36.85
C THR A 76 4.84 -26.82 -36.57
N THR A 77 5.76 -27.74 -36.88
CA THR A 77 5.61 -29.19 -36.71
C THR A 77 4.47 -29.82 -37.53
N LEU A 78 3.95 -29.12 -38.53
CA LEU A 78 2.90 -29.62 -39.43
C LEU A 78 3.41 -30.72 -40.35
N GLY A 79 4.57 -30.51 -40.99
CA GLY A 79 5.30 -31.52 -41.77
C GLY A 79 4.50 -32.20 -42.90
N PHE A 80 3.99 -31.46 -43.89
CA PHE A 80 3.20 -32.04 -45.00
C PHE A 80 3.97 -33.07 -45.87
N GLY A 81 5.31 -33.01 -45.89
CA GLY A 81 6.16 -34.02 -46.54
C GLY A 81 6.27 -33.89 -48.07
N ASP A 82 5.74 -32.82 -48.64
CA ASP A 82 5.93 -32.44 -50.05
C ASP A 82 7.39 -32.08 -50.35
N TYR A 83 8.04 -31.31 -49.48
CA TYR A 83 9.49 -31.15 -49.47
C TYR A 83 10.09 -32.00 -48.35
N THR A 84 10.98 -32.93 -48.70
CA THR A 84 11.58 -33.85 -47.74
C THR A 84 13.11 -33.80 -47.80
N PRO A 85 13.82 -33.61 -46.67
CA PRO A 85 15.28 -33.60 -46.65
C PRO A 85 15.81 -35.02 -46.87
N ALA A 86 16.42 -35.27 -48.03
CA ALA A 86 16.87 -36.58 -48.46
C ALA A 86 18.35 -36.86 -48.11
N HIS A 87 19.13 -35.81 -47.83
CA HIS A 87 20.57 -35.88 -47.63
C HIS A 87 20.99 -35.18 -46.33
N GLY A 88 22.18 -35.56 -45.82
CA GLY A 88 22.62 -35.21 -44.47
C GLY A 88 22.68 -33.71 -44.15
N LEU A 89 23.00 -32.84 -45.13
CA LEU A 89 23.05 -31.39 -44.88
C LEU A 89 21.65 -30.82 -44.69
N ALA A 90 20.70 -31.14 -45.59
CA ALA A 90 19.30 -30.74 -45.42
C ALA A 90 18.71 -31.29 -44.12
N GLN A 91 18.95 -32.57 -43.81
CA GLN A 91 18.48 -33.18 -42.56
C GLN A 91 19.03 -32.46 -41.31
N THR A 92 20.29 -32.04 -41.34
CA THR A 92 20.91 -31.30 -40.23
C THR A 92 20.27 -29.92 -40.07
N VAL A 93 20.09 -29.16 -41.15
CA VAL A 93 19.45 -27.83 -41.10
C VAL A 93 18.01 -27.94 -40.60
N THR A 94 17.24 -28.91 -41.11
CA THR A 94 15.87 -29.20 -40.66
C THR A 94 15.83 -29.60 -39.19
N ALA A 95 16.75 -30.44 -38.72
CA ALA A 95 16.83 -30.81 -37.31
C ALA A 95 17.12 -29.59 -36.41
N VAL A 96 18.02 -28.70 -36.84
CA VAL A 96 18.32 -27.47 -36.10
C VAL A 96 17.11 -26.53 -36.09
N GLU A 97 16.42 -26.36 -37.21
CA GLU A 97 15.18 -25.56 -37.28
C GLU A 97 14.14 -26.05 -36.28
N VAL A 98 13.84 -27.34 -36.29
CA VAL A 98 12.86 -27.96 -35.39
C VAL A 98 13.27 -27.77 -33.92
N MET A 99 14.55 -27.95 -33.59
CA MET A 99 15.07 -27.73 -32.24
C MET A 99 14.94 -26.27 -31.81
N CYS A 100 15.32 -25.32 -32.68
CA CYS A 100 15.18 -23.89 -32.40
C CYS A 100 13.71 -23.49 -32.23
N GLY A 101 12.82 -23.99 -33.09
CA GLY A 101 11.38 -23.77 -33.00
C GLY A 101 10.78 -24.28 -31.69
N MET A 102 11.08 -25.53 -31.31
CA MET A 102 10.60 -26.11 -30.05
C MET A 102 11.12 -25.35 -28.82
N LEU A 103 12.40 -24.98 -28.80
CA LEU A 103 12.99 -24.23 -27.67
C LEU A 103 12.37 -22.84 -27.54
N THR A 104 12.25 -22.10 -28.64
CA THR A 104 11.67 -20.75 -28.63
C THR A 104 10.18 -20.76 -28.26
N LEU A 105 9.40 -21.73 -28.75
CA LEU A 105 8.02 -21.92 -28.34
C LEU A 105 7.90 -22.30 -26.86
N GLY A 106 8.77 -23.18 -26.36
CA GLY A 106 8.82 -23.55 -24.94
C GLY A 106 9.13 -22.37 -24.03
N PHE A 107 10.08 -21.51 -24.41
CA PHE A 107 10.38 -20.29 -23.67
C PHE A 107 9.26 -19.25 -23.76
N PHE A 108 8.58 -19.14 -24.90
CA PHE A 108 7.39 -18.30 -25.04
C PHE A 108 6.30 -18.72 -24.03
N LEU A 109 5.97 -20.01 -23.98
CA LEU A 109 4.94 -20.52 -23.05
C LEU A 109 5.34 -20.29 -21.59
N ASN A 110 6.62 -20.47 -21.25
CA ASN A 110 7.13 -20.18 -19.92
C ASN A 110 6.98 -18.70 -19.54
N ALA A 111 7.37 -17.78 -20.44
CA ALA A 111 7.22 -16.33 -20.23
C ALA A 111 5.75 -15.92 -20.07
N VAL A 112 4.83 -16.49 -20.85
CA VAL A 112 3.37 -16.25 -20.70
C VAL A 112 2.87 -16.74 -19.33
N GLY A 113 3.30 -17.92 -18.88
CA GLY A 113 2.95 -18.45 -17.56
C GLY A 113 3.43 -17.54 -16.42
N SER A 114 4.66 -17.04 -16.52
CA SER A 114 5.27 -16.12 -15.54
C SER A 114 4.50 -14.80 -15.45
N MET A 115 4.22 -14.15 -16.58
CA MET A 115 3.46 -12.89 -16.58
C MET A 115 2.08 -13.03 -15.96
N LYS A 116 1.38 -14.14 -16.23
CA LYS A 116 0.06 -14.38 -15.64
C LYS A 116 0.16 -14.48 -14.12
N SER A 117 1.17 -15.20 -13.61
CA SER A 117 1.40 -15.30 -12.17
C SER A 117 1.71 -13.95 -11.52
N GLU A 118 2.47 -13.08 -12.19
CA GLU A 118 2.76 -11.73 -11.69
C GLU A 118 1.49 -10.88 -11.61
N ILE A 119 0.65 -10.91 -12.65
CA ILE A 119 -0.64 -10.20 -12.68
C ILE A 119 -1.58 -10.71 -11.59
N ASP A 120 -1.67 -12.04 -11.40
CA ASP A 120 -2.54 -12.65 -10.40
C ASP A 120 -2.09 -12.27 -8.96
N VAL A 121 -0.78 -12.20 -8.72
CA VAL A 121 -0.21 -11.75 -7.42
C VAL A 121 -0.51 -10.27 -7.18
N GLU A 122 -0.32 -9.41 -8.18
CA GLU A 122 -0.60 -7.97 -8.05
C GLU A 122 -2.09 -7.72 -7.78
N ALA A 123 -2.98 -8.43 -8.49
CA ALA A 123 -4.42 -8.36 -8.26
C ALA A 123 -4.82 -8.82 -6.84
N GLU A 124 -4.21 -9.88 -6.33
CA GLU A 124 -4.46 -10.36 -4.96
C GLU A 124 -3.92 -9.37 -3.92
N LEU A 125 -2.75 -8.76 -4.15
CA LEU A 125 -2.21 -7.71 -3.27
C LEU A 125 -3.11 -6.47 -3.24
N GLU A 126 -3.61 -6.01 -4.39
CA GLU A 126 -4.58 -4.90 -4.43
C GLU A 126 -5.86 -5.24 -3.67
N LYS A 127 -6.37 -6.46 -3.84
CA LYS A 127 -7.55 -6.94 -3.13
C LYS A 127 -7.31 -6.97 -1.62
N GLN A 128 -6.16 -7.48 -1.18
CA GLN A 128 -5.77 -7.46 0.23
C GLN A 128 -5.70 -6.04 0.78
N ARG A 129 -5.14 -5.07 0.03
CA ARG A 129 -5.13 -3.66 0.43
C ARG A 129 -6.55 -3.07 0.55
N ARG A 130 -7.43 -3.37 -0.40
CA ARG A 130 -8.84 -2.91 -0.34
C ARG A 130 -9.59 -3.50 0.85
N VAL A 131 -9.39 -4.80 1.11
CA VAL A 131 -9.98 -5.48 2.27
C VAL A 131 -9.44 -4.88 3.57
N HIS A 132 -8.13 -4.67 3.66
CA HIS A 132 -7.49 -4.06 4.82
C HIS A 132 -8.04 -2.65 5.08
N TYR A 133 -8.09 -1.80 4.05
CA TYR A 133 -8.68 -0.46 4.16
C TYR A 133 -10.15 -0.50 4.61
N ALA A 134 -10.96 -1.42 4.06
CA ALA A 134 -12.37 -1.56 4.43
C ALA A 134 -12.54 -1.99 5.90
N VAL A 135 -11.73 -2.94 6.37
CA VAL A 135 -11.75 -3.42 7.76
C VAL A 135 -11.35 -2.29 8.71
N GLU A 136 -10.27 -1.56 8.43
CA GLU A 136 -9.83 -0.45 9.29
C GLU A 136 -10.83 0.71 9.26
N LYS A 137 -11.43 1.02 8.10
CA LYS A 137 -12.50 2.02 8.00
C LYS A 137 -13.70 1.63 8.85
N GLU A 138 -14.12 0.36 8.81
CA GLU A 138 -15.23 -0.12 9.63
C GLU A 138 -14.95 0.00 11.13
N LYS A 139 -13.74 -0.37 11.57
CA LYS A 139 -13.32 -0.21 12.97
C LYS A 139 -13.29 1.27 13.39
N LEU A 140 -12.79 2.15 12.52
CA LEU A 140 -12.77 3.58 12.76
C LEU A 140 -14.19 4.09 12.94
N MET A 141 -15.09 3.82 11.99
CA MET A 141 -16.50 4.25 12.02
C MET A 141 -17.22 3.83 13.31
N LYS A 142 -16.96 2.61 13.80
CA LYS A 142 -17.51 2.12 15.08
C LYS A 142 -16.95 2.86 16.30
N SER A 143 -15.73 3.38 16.21
CA SER A 143 -15.05 4.10 17.28
C SER A 143 -15.39 5.60 17.32
N ILE A 144 -15.76 6.21 16.18
CA ILE A 144 -16.04 7.65 16.06
C ILE A 144 -16.99 8.18 17.14
N PRO A 145 -18.16 7.57 17.43
CA PRO A 145 -19.10 8.15 18.40
C PRO A 145 -18.50 8.32 19.81
N GLY A 146 -17.67 7.35 20.23
CA GLY A 146 -17.00 7.40 21.53
C GLY A 146 -15.92 8.48 21.58
N VAL A 147 -15.09 8.54 20.55
CA VAL A 147 -14.01 9.54 20.41
C VAL A 147 -14.58 10.95 20.30
N MET A 148 -15.57 11.14 19.43
CA MET A 148 -16.28 12.40 19.22
C MET A 148 -16.88 12.94 20.51
N ARG A 149 -17.51 12.08 21.32
CA ARG A 149 -18.06 12.49 22.63
C ARG A 149 -16.97 13.02 23.55
N ASN A 150 -15.79 12.39 23.59
CA ASN A 150 -14.68 12.83 24.45
C ASN A 150 -14.09 14.15 23.97
N ILE A 151 -13.89 14.31 22.66
CA ILE A 151 -13.42 15.57 22.05
C ILE A 151 -14.37 16.72 22.38
N LYS A 152 -15.68 16.54 22.15
CA LYS A 152 -16.69 17.57 22.47
C LYS A 152 -16.76 17.89 23.95
N THR A 153 -16.62 16.89 24.81
CA THR A 153 -16.59 17.09 26.26
C THR A 153 -15.36 17.92 26.67
N PHE A 154 -14.20 17.64 26.08
CA PHE A 154 -12.99 18.42 26.29
C PHE A 154 -13.13 19.86 25.81
N LEU A 155 -13.66 20.10 24.61
CA LEU A 155 -13.92 21.45 24.10
C LEU A 155 -14.94 22.22 24.96
N ALA A 156 -15.97 21.53 25.46
CA ALA A 156 -16.94 22.13 26.39
C ALA A 156 -16.29 22.55 27.71
N TYR A 157 -15.33 21.78 28.22
CA TYR A 157 -14.55 22.18 29.38
C TYR A 157 -13.53 23.29 29.08
N CYS A 158 -12.96 23.33 27.87
CA CYS A 158 -12.15 24.47 27.43
C CYS A 158 -13.00 25.74 27.46
N TYR A 159 -14.20 25.71 26.88
CA TYR A 159 -15.16 26.81 26.95
C TYR A 159 -15.46 27.24 28.41
N ALA A 160 -15.67 26.28 29.32
CA ALA A 160 -15.94 26.58 30.72
C ALA A 160 -14.73 27.15 31.48
N VAL A 161 -13.51 27.02 30.98
CA VAL A 161 -12.31 27.65 31.55
C VAL A 161 -12.02 28.99 30.87
N THR A 162 -12.29 29.11 29.57
CA THR A 162 -11.90 30.28 28.76
C THR A 162 -13.01 31.30 28.53
N THR A 163 -14.21 31.07 29.06
CA THR A 163 -15.33 32.01 28.97
C THR A 163 -15.81 32.40 30.37
N PRO A 164 -15.81 33.71 30.74
CA PRO A 164 -16.33 34.16 32.02
C PRO A 164 -17.79 33.79 32.22
N LEU A 165 -18.21 33.48 33.45
CA LEU A 165 -19.59 33.06 33.78
C LEU A 165 -20.65 34.05 33.29
N SER A 166 -20.36 35.34 33.38
CA SER A 166 -21.24 36.43 32.89
C SER A 166 -21.50 36.39 31.38
N LYS A 167 -20.58 35.80 30.59
CA LYS A 167 -20.67 35.69 29.13
C LYS A 167 -21.16 34.31 28.67
N ARG A 168 -21.38 33.35 29.58
CA ARG A 168 -21.89 32.02 29.21
C ARG A 168 -23.39 32.10 28.91
N GLN A 169 -23.71 32.36 27.65
CA GLN A 169 -25.08 32.43 27.14
C GLN A 169 -25.29 31.37 26.05
N GLY A 170 -26.33 30.55 26.19
CA GLY A 170 -26.64 29.48 25.25
C GLY A 170 -26.72 28.11 25.91
N ASP A 171 -27.46 27.19 25.28
CA ASP A 171 -27.66 25.82 25.77
C ASP A 171 -26.50 24.89 25.39
N THR A 172 -25.71 25.29 24.37
CA THR A 172 -24.59 24.54 23.82
C THR A 172 -23.27 25.27 24.04
N PRO A 173 -22.28 24.66 24.70
CA PRO A 173 -20.96 25.25 24.86
C PRO A 173 -20.22 25.29 23.52
N ASP A 174 -19.74 26.48 23.13
CA ASP A 174 -18.98 26.71 21.91
C ASP A 174 -17.66 27.38 22.25
N TYR A 175 -16.55 26.67 22.04
CA TYR A 175 -15.23 27.13 22.42
C TYR A 175 -14.75 28.24 21.49
N ASN A 176 -14.33 29.37 22.05
CA ASN A 176 -13.73 30.47 21.31
C ASN A 176 -12.19 30.35 21.29
N PRO A 177 -11.53 30.14 20.14
CA PRO A 177 -10.08 30.06 20.05
C PRO A 177 -9.35 31.39 20.33
N GLN A 178 -10.06 32.52 20.23
CA GLN A 178 -9.50 33.87 20.38
C GLN A 178 -9.66 34.43 21.80
N PHE A 179 -9.61 33.56 22.81
CA PHE A 179 -9.72 33.96 24.22
C PHE A 179 -8.41 34.59 24.74
N SER A 180 -8.56 35.44 25.76
CA SER A 180 -7.45 36.09 26.46
C SER A 180 -7.25 35.53 27.88
N LEU A 181 -6.10 35.81 28.51
CA LEU A 181 -5.85 35.42 29.90
C LEU A 181 -6.91 36.00 30.86
N ASP A 182 -7.42 37.20 30.59
CA ASP A 182 -8.46 37.84 31.40
C ASP A 182 -9.79 37.05 31.39
N ASP A 183 -10.04 36.29 30.33
CA ASP A 183 -11.24 35.47 30.20
C ASP A 183 -11.19 34.20 31.10
N MET A 184 -10.00 33.81 31.58
CA MET A 184 -9.79 32.63 32.43
C MET A 184 -9.98 32.89 33.94
N LYS A 185 -10.35 34.11 34.33
CA LYS A 185 -10.50 34.52 35.75
C LYS A 185 -11.47 33.66 36.57
N ASP A 186 -12.45 33.03 35.92
CA ASP A 186 -13.49 32.21 36.57
C ASP A 186 -13.13 30.71 36.60
N MET A 187 -11.91 30.32 36.23
CA MET A 187 -11.49 28.90 36.11
C MET A 187 -11.56 28.11 37.42
N ALA A 188 -11.45 28.79 38.57
CA ALA A 188 -11.56 28.17 39.90
C ALA A 188 -13.02 27.94 40.33
N LEU A 189 -13.98 28.51 39.61
CA LEU A 189 -15.41 28.37 39.89
C LEU A 189 -15.97 27.10 39.22
N PRO A 190 -17.16 26.64 39.65
CA PRO A 190 -17.85 25.54 38.98
C PRO A 190 -18.11 25.81 37.49
N THR A 191 -18.18 24.75 36.69
CA THR A 191 -18.25 24.82 35.23
C THR A 191 -19.52 25.47 34.69
N GLY A 192 -20.63 25.42 35.42
CA GLY A 192 -21.92 25.97 34.97
C GLY A 192 -22.48 25.32 33.70
N LEU A 193 -21.92 24.17 33.28
CA LEU A 193 -22.38 23.42 32.11
C LEU A 193 -23.59 22.56 32.48
N SER A 194 -24.56 22.47 31.58
CA SER A 194 -25.82 21.74 31.80
C SER A 194 -25.65 20.24 32.08
N PHE A 195 -24.58 19.64 31.57
CA PHE A 195 -24.27 18.22 31.78
C PHE A 195 -23.35 17.95 32.98
N ASP A 196 -22.82 19.00 33.64
CA ASP A 196 -21.89 18.87 34.75
C ASP A 196 -22.46 19.48 36.05
N MET A 197 -23.04 18.64 36.88
CA MET A 197 -23.61 19.02 38.19
C MET A 197 -22.54 19.07 39.31
N SER A 198 -21.26 18.90 38.96
CA SER A 198 -20.17 18.94 39.93
C SER A 198 -19.95 20.34 40.48
N LYS A 199 -19.68 20.44 41.78
CA LYS A 199 -19.25 21.70 42.44
C LYS A 199 -17.74 21.92 42.36
N ARG A 200 -17.02 21.10 41.60
CA ARG A 200 -15.56 21.18 41.46
C ARG A 200 -15.15 22.32 40.52
N PRO A 201 -13.93 22.88 40.69
CA PRO A 201 -13.38 23.89 39.80
C PRO A 201 -13.39 23.47 38.33
N ALA A 202 -13.66 24.41 37.42
CA ALA A 202 -13.68 24.15 35.98
C ALA A 202 -12.32 23.65 35.47
N VAL A 203 -11.22 24.20 35.98
CA VAL A 203 -9.86 23.76 35.64
C VAL A 203 -9.62 22.28 35.98
N GLU A 204 -10.07 21.81 37.14
CA GLU A 204 -9.92 20.41 37.55
C GLU A 204 -10.71 19.47 36.60
N ARG A 205 -11.90 19.90 36.19
CA ARG A 205 -12.74 19.14 35.25
C ARG A 205 -12.13 19.09 33.85
N LEU A 206 -11.53 20.20 33.40
CA LEU A 206 -10.76 20.24 32.18
C LEU A 206 -9.57 19.27 32.22
N MET A 207 -8.76 19.29 33.28
CA MET A 207 -7.61 18.38 33.41
C MET A 207 -8.03 16.91 33.37
N LYS A 208 -9.10 16.56 34.10
CA LYS A 208 -9.65 15.20 34.06
C LYS A 208 -10.16 14.82 32.67
N SER A 209 -10.79 15.75 31.96
CA SER A 209 -11.25 15.53 30.60
C SER A 209 -10.09 15.37 29.62
N ALA A 210 -9.04 16.17 29.74
CA ALA A 210 -7.85 16.10 28.90
C ALA A 210 -7.13 14.75 29.06
N SER A 211 -6.95 14.29 30.29
CA SER A 211 -6.43 12.95 30.59
C SER A 211 -7.27 11.85 29.93
N HIS A 212 -8.60 11.92 30.07
CA HIS A 212 -9.50 10.93 29.49
C HIS A 212 -9.50 10.96 27.96
N THR A 213 -9.43 12.15 27.35
CA THR A 213 -9.32 12.30 25.89
C THR A 213 -7.99 11.74 25.40
N SER A 214 -6.87 12.03 26.06
CA SER A 214 -5.55 11.47 25.73
C SER A 214 -5.58 9.94 25.74
N LEU A 215 -6.11 9.32 26.79
CA LEU A 215 -6.27 7.86 26.86
C LEU A 215 -7.20 7.31 25.76
N CYS A 216 -8.25 8.06 25.40
CA CYS A 216 -9.17 7.65 24.35
C CYS A 216 -8.52 7.68 22.96
N LEU A 217 -7.69 8.69 22.67
CA LEU A 217 -6.97 8.84 21.41
C LEU A 217 -5.84 7.80 21.29
N ASP A 218 -5.07 7.59 22.35
CA ASP A 218 -4.07 6.51 22.43
C ASP A 218 -4.72 5.12 22.22
N SER A 219 -5.88 4.90 22.84
CA SER A 219 -6.65 3.68 22.62
C SER A 219 -7.22 3.56 21.20
N LEU A 220 -7.45 4.68 20.48
CA LEU A 220 -7.89 4.67 19.09
C LEU A 220 -6.74 4.22 18.18
N GLU A 221 -5.55 4.78 18.37
CA GLU A 221 -4.31 4.41 17.68
C GLU A 221 -3.98 2.92 17.86
N ALA A 222 -4.21 2.36 19.05
CA ALA A 222 -3.97 0.94 19.30
C ALA A 222 -4.99 -0.01 18.64
N ARG A 223 -6.19 0.49 18.29
CA ARG A 223 -7.29 -0.36 17.76
C ARG A 223 -7.46 -0.27 16.25
N VAL A 224 -7.06 0.84 15.66
CA VAL A 224 -7.24 1.17 14.24
C VAL A 224 -5.91 1.57 13.66
N ASP A 225 -5.54 1.02 12.51
CA ASP A 225 -4.38 1.51 11.78
C ASP A 225 -4.66 2.90 11.19
N LEU A 226 -4.28 3.94 11.96
CA LEU A 226 -4.46 5.33 11.55
C LEU A 226 -3.44 5.78 10.49
N THR A 227 -2.47 4.96 10.09
CA THR A 227 -1.52 5.34 9.01
C THR A 227 -2.22 5.55 7.67
N LEU A 228 -3.42 4.98 7.51
CA LEU A 228 -4.32 5.22 6.37
C LEU A 228 -4.92 6.65 6.36
N TRP A 229 -4.93 7.34 7.51
CA TRP A 229 -5.40 8.70 7.71
C TRP A 229 -4.35 9.51 8.48
N SER A 230 -3.28 9.89 7.78
CA SER A 230 -2.12 10.60 8.36
C SER A 230 -2.48 11.84 9.18
N GLY A 231 -3.41 12.68 8.71
CA GLY A 231 -3.89 13.84 9.49
C GLY A 231 -4.48 13.46 10.85
N LEU A 232 -5.27 12.39 10.91
CA LEU A 232 -5.89 11.91 12.14
C LEU A 232 -4.83 11.35 13.09
N LEU A 233 -3.87 10.59 12.57
CA LEU A 233 -2.75 10.06 13.34
C LEU A 233 -1.91 11.18 13.95
N ASP A 234 -1.51 12.17 13.14
CA ASP A 234 -0.66 13.28 13.58
C ASP A 234 -1.37 14.11 14.68
N ASN A 235 -2.66 14.37 14.51
CA ASN A 235 -3.46 15.10 15.49
C ASN A 235 -3.68 14.32 16.79
N CYS A 236 -3.93 13.00 16.71
CA CYS A 236 -4.05 12.15 17.91
C CYS A 236 -2.73 12.13 18.70
N PHE A 237 -1.62 11.90 18.00
CA PHE A 237 -0.29 11.89 18.58
C PHE A 237 0.06 13.24 19.20
N ALA A 238 -0.20 14.36 18.51
CA ALA A 238 0.07 15.71 19.02
C ALA A 238 -0.71 16.01 20.30
N PHE A 239 -2.00 15.65 20.36
CA PHE A 239 -2.81 15.83 21.57
C PHE A 239 -2.23 15.01 22.74
N VAL A 240 -1.90 13.74 22.50
CA VAL A 240 -1.36 12.84 23.53
C VAL A 240 -0.01 13.34 24.03
N ALA A 241 0.88 13.75 23.13
CA ALA A 241 2.20 14.28 23.46
C ALA A 241 2.09 15.57 24.29
N ASN A 242 1.23 16.50 23.89
CA ASN A 242 1.03 17.76 24.59
C ASN A 242 0.48 17.54 26.01
N TRP A 243 -0.49 16.62 26.18
CA TRP A 243 -0.98 16.25 27.51
C TRP A 243 0.09 15.61 28.40
N GLN A 244 0.89 14.69 27.85
CA GLN A 244 1.98 14.06 28.58
C GLN A 244 3.04 15.07 29.02
N MET A 245 3.40 16.02 28.14
CA MET A 245 4.34 17.08 28.47
C MET A 245 3.80 18.00 29.57
N PHE A 246 2.54 18.44 29.45
CA PHE A 246 1.89 19.29 30.44
C PHE A 246 1.76 18.61 31.81
N SER A 247 1.26 17.38 31.85
CA SER A 247 1.08 16.62 33.11
C SER A 247 2.40 16.26 33.80
N ALA A 248 3.50 16.13 33.05
CA ALA A 248 4.84 15.95 33.61
C ALA A 248 5.32 17.21 34.33
N VAL A 249 5.08 18.41 33.79
CA VAL A 249 5.43 19.69 34.42
C VAL A 249 4.65 19.90 35.72
N ASP A 250 3.34 19.62 35.70
CA ASP A 250 2.46 19.73 36.87
C ASP A 250 2.89 18.76 38.00
N SER A 251 3.48 17.61 37.66
CA SER A 251 3.99 16.63 38.63
C SER A 251 5.25 17.10 39.40
N PHE A 252 5.97 18.10 38.89
CA PHE A 252 7.13 18.69 39.57
C PHE A 252 6.76 19.88 40.49
N GLY A 253 5.51 20.36 40.45
CA GLY A 253 4.95 21.37 41.35
C GLY A 253 3.91 20.74 42.30
N ASN A 254 4.36 20.27 43.46
CA ASN A 254 3.56 19.84 44.63
C ASN A 254 2.09 19.42 44.40
N ILE A 255 1.85 18.11 44.48
CA ILE A 255 0.52 17.52 44.69
C ILE A 255 -0.12 18.14 45.95
N SER A 256 -1.02 19.08 45.77
CA SER A 256 -2.15 19.31 46.65
C SER A 256 -3.38 19.54 45.78
N SER A 257 -4.43 18.77 46.02
CA SER A 257 -5.71 18.79 45.31
C SER A 257 -6.52 20.10 45.47
N ASP A 258 -5.88 21.14 45.98
CA ASP A 258 -6.47 22.44 46.36
C ASP A 258 -5.72 23.64 45.73
N HIS A 259 -4.72 23.43 44.86
CA HIS A 259 -4.01 24.53 44.19
C HIS A 259 -4.41 24.66 42.71
N VAL A 260 -4.91 25.85 42.37
CA VAL A 260 -5.00 26.36 41.00
C VAL A 260 -3.57 26.41 40.44
N PRO A 261 -3.34 26.09 39.14
CA PRO A 261 -1.99 26.14 38.56
C PRO A 261 -1.32 27.48 38.88
N GLU A 262 -0.12 27.44 39.50
CA GLU A 262 0.67 28.64 39.78
C GLU A 262 1.08 29.37 38.48
N ASP A 263 1.04 28.66 37.33
CA ASP A 263 1.38 29.20 36.03
C ASP A 263 0.18 29.17 35.05
N VAL A 264 -0.73 30.14 35.21
CA VAL A 264 -1.90 30.36 34.32
C VAL A 264 -1.47 30.52 32.85
N GLY A 265 -0.23 30.94 32.60
CA GLY A 265 0.36 31.05 31.27
C GLY A 265 0.57 29.69 30.59
N GLU A 266 1.08 28.70 31.31
CA GLU A 266 1.25 27.34 30.75
C GLU A 266 -0.09 26.70 30.42
N LEU A 267 -1.08 26.85 31.31
CA LEU A 267 -2.45 26.39 31.06
C LEU A 267 -3.07 27.08 29.84
N TYR A 268 -2.84 28.39 29.67
CA TYR A 268 -3.31 29.14 28.50
C TYR A 268 -2.76 28.56 27.19
N HIS A 269 -1.45 28.32 27.14
CA HIS A 269 -0.80 27.72 25.97
C HIS A 269 -1.29 26.29 25.70
N PHE A 270 -1.38 25.47 26.75
CA PHE A 270 -1.92 24.11 26.66
C PHE A 270 -3.33 24.08 26.07
N ILE A 271 -4.24 24.92 26.56
CA ILE A 271 -5.63 24.98 26.05
C ILE A 271 -5.62 25.42 24.59
N LYS A 272 -4.84 26.46 24.24
CA LYS A 272 -4.83 27.01 22.88
C LYS A 272 -4.41 25.96 21.86
N GLU A 273 -3.35 25.21 22.13
CA GLU A 273 -2.84 24.19 21.22
C GLU A 273 -3.75 22.95 21.17
N ASN A 274 -4.15 22.41 22.33
CA ASN A 274 -4.92 21.17 22.36
C ASN A 274 -6.38 21.34 21.94
N ALA A 275 -6.97 22.52 22.17
CA ALA A 275 -8.30 22.82 21.65
C ALA A 275 -8.27 23.01 20.13
N ASP A 276 -7.21 23.58 19.56
CA ASP A 276 -7.03 23.65 18.10
C ASP A 276 -6.93 22.26 17.47
N ILE A 277 -6.09 21.39 18.05
CA ILE A 277 -6.00 19.98 17.64
C ILE A 277 -7.35 19.27 17.78
N ALA A 278 -8.06 19.47 18.89
CA ALA A 278 -9.36 18.86 19.14
C ALA A 278 -10.43 19.33 18.14
N MET A 279 -10.43 20.59 17.71
CA MET A 279 -11.31 21.10 16.65
C MET A 279 -10.98 20.44 15.31
N HIS A 280 -9.70 20.36 14.92
CA HIS A 280 -9.30 19.66 13.71
C HIS A 280 -9.70 18.17 13.72
N LEU A 281 -9.51 17.47 14.85
CA LEU A 281 -9.98 16.09 15.02
C LEU A 281 -11.50 15.98 14.86
N GLU A 282 -12.29 16.91 15.43
CA GLU A 282 -13.74 16.93 15.26
C GLU A 282 -14.14 17.12 13.79
N GLU A 283 -13.48 18.04 13.07
CA GLU A 283 -13.75 18.31 11.65
C GLU A 283 -13.41 17.11 10.76
N GLU A 284 -12.22 16.52 10.95
CA GLU A 284 -11.77 15.35 10.20
C GLU A 284 -12.70 14.16 10.42
N LEU A 285 -13.01 13.83 11.68
CA LEU A 285 -13.93 12.73 12.01
C LEU A 285 -15.34 12.98 11.45
N THR A 286 -15.82 14.23 11.48
CA THR A 286 -17.12 14.59 10.89
C THR A 286 -17.12 14.44 9.37
N SER A 287 -16.01 14.80 8.71
CA SER A 287 -15.86 14.63 7.26
C SER A 287 -15.87 13.16 6.86
N LEU A 288 -15.22 12.29 7.66
CA LEU A 288 -15.20 10.85 7.44
C LEU A 288 -16.58 10.21 7.59
N VAL A 289 -17.36 10.66 8.57
CA VAL A 289 -18.76 10.21 8.73
C VAL A 289 -19.63 10.63 7.56
N LYS A 290 -19.45 11.84 7.03
CA LYS A 290 -20.22 12.34 5.87
C LYS A 290 -19.84 11.65 4.55
N ALA A 291 -18.59 11.21 4.42
CA ALA A 291 -18.07 10.52 3.24
C ALA A 291 -18.29 9.00 3.26
N GLY A 292 -18.75 8.44 4.39
CA GLY A 292 -19.09 7.03 4.57
C GLY A 292 -20.54 6.73 4.21
#